data_AF-A0A9Q1R8K3-F1
#
_entry.id   AF-A0A9Q1R8K3-F1
#
_cell.length_a   1.000
_cell.length_b   1.000
_cell.length_c   1.000
_cell.angle_alpha   90.00
_cell.angle_beta   90.00
_cell.angle_gamma   90.00
#
_symmetry.space_group_name_H-M   'P 1'
#
loop_
_entity.id
_entity.type
_entity.pdbx_description
1 polymer ?
#
loop_
_entity_poly.entity_id
_entity_poly.type
_entity_poly.pdbx_seq_one_letter_code
_entity_poly.pdbx_strand_id
1 'polypeptide(L)'
;MESLYSTGLELGNLLLGSDILNHSWDAISKLQKQTLLEDLSLPFSVKYQIYEYPTKGSVIAFICSPNYAVNHLQEEFRELISSDAITSFDFLSTKSNSNSISIHNAAFTLFTSLENELSLLKQQFTSNQLLIVTGHSLGGSVASLFTLWLLDSLPRYDVQRLLCITFGSPLLGNNGFQKAISERPIWSSCFLHVVSDKDPIPGFLISDHNASAATPTCYMPFATYVFCSESGFSCFKEPQTILELLMIMSSRCAESEKLNNCPQVIDYGHILEQLKNKAVCRGISELPDSISNPLQAGTYLLLEATGVGKLQENINLSYLAMNIAKRAEIQAKHKQKVFDPSKKLSITKKSMTYLEWYMKKSLEEAGYYDKYKTRRSRSRDEIESTENLIKHHRILKLFWKRIVTEVENLPWKEGRTCRMRLLYAATNYRRMVEPLDIAEYYGRGKKDYVSHGRSEHYKLLEKWLTDGNIHTYQRSQASSLTVDSCFWVYVEEALISCEVLKDGQSSIQDQESARENLIKFEQYVMDLINNFSVSPEIFLPQSSFMLWWKEYCRVVGNSYTSPLTNFMKDDFHRYA
;
A
#
# COMPACT_ATOMS: atom_id res chain seq x y z
N MET A 1 5.50 24.39 1.46
CA MET A 1 4.13 24.52 0.96
C MET A 1 4.05 23.75 -0.34
N GLU A 2 3.75 22.45 -0.29
CA GLU A 2 3.40 21.71 -1.51
C GLU A 2 2.00 22.16 -1.94
N SER A 3 1.86 22.49 -3.22
CA SER A 3 0.70 23.16 -3.81
C SER A 3 -0.56 22.28 -3.75
N LEU A 4 -1.40 22.54 -2.75
CA LEU A 4 -2.84 22.18 -2.79
C LEU A 4 -3.63 23.04 -3.79
N TYR A 5 -3.00 24.06 -4.38
CA TYR A 5 -3.64 25.11 -5.16
C TYR A 5 -3.52 24.79 -6.67
N SER A 6 -4.63 24.95 -7.39
CA SER A 6 -4.82 24.94 -8.87
C SER A 6 -4.46 23.72 -9.74
N THR A 7 -3.94 22.61 -9.21
CA THR A 7 -3.53 21.46 -10.07
C THR A 7 -4.64 20.86 -10.95
N GLY A 8 -5.92 20.93 -10.54
CA GLY A 8 -7.03 20.32 -11.30
C GLY A 8 -7.39 21.05 -12.60
N LEU A 9 -7.30 22.38 -12.61
CA LEU A 9 -7.55 23.23 -13.79
C LEU A 9 -6.37 23.15 -14.75
N GLU A 10 -5.15 23.20 -14.22
CA GLU A 10 -3.91 23.05 -14.99
C GLU A 10 -3.82 21.67 -15.64
N LEU A 11 -4.16 20.60 -14.91
CA LEU A 11 -4.21 19.24 -15.46
C LEU A 11 -5.28 19.13 -16.56
N GLY A 12 -6.46 19.72 -16.37
CA GLY A 12 -7.50 19.75 -17.40
C GLY A 12 -7.03 20.44 -18.68
N ASN A 13 -6.38 21.59 -18.56
CA ASN A 13 -5.82 22.33 -19.69
C ASN A 13 -4.66 21.58 -20.37
N LEU A 14 -3.80 20.91 -19.58
CA LEU A 14 -2.72 20.08 -20.11
C LEU A 14 -3.27 18.89 -20.91
N LEU A 15 -4.28 18.21 -20.39
CA LEU A 15 -4.94 17.09 -21.07
C LEU A 15 -5.56 17.53 -22.40
N LEU A 16 -6.26 18.67 -22.40
CA LEU A 16 -6.76 19.30 -23.61
C LEU A 16 -5.66 19.61 -24.64
N GLY A 17 -4.54 20.18 -24.19
CA GLY A 17 -3.43 20.55 -25.07
C GLY A 17 -2.63 19.37 -25.61
N SER A 18 -2.70 18.20 -24.97
CA SER A 18 -1.93 17.00 -25.35
C SER A 18 -2.54 16.18 -26.49
N ASP A 19 -3.75 16.53 -26.95
CA ASP A 19 -4.57 15.77 -27.92
C ASP A 19 -4.85 14.30 -27.54
N ILE A 20 -4.47 13.84 -26.35
CA ILE A 20 -4.65 12.45 -25.93
C ILE A 20 -6.13 12.06 -25.80
N LEU A 21 -6.98 13.00 -25.36
CA LEU A 21 -8.42 12.81 -25.28
C LEU A 21 -9.05 12.70 -26.69
N ASN A 22 -8.62 13.57 -27.61
CA ASN A 22 -9.09 13.54 -29.01
C ASN A 22 -8.69 12.23 -29.68
N HIS A 23 -7.42 11.81 -29.58
CA HIS A 23 -6.98 10.54 -30.16
C HIS A 23 -7.73 9.33 -29.59
N SER A 24 -8.04 9.34 -28.29
CA SER A 24 -8.78 8.26 -27.64
C SER A 24 -10.23 8.22 -28.14
N TRP A 25 -10.89 9.37 -28.21
CA TRP A 25 -12.26 9.46 -28.73
C TRP A 25 -12.33 9.11 -30.23
N ASP A 26 -11.36 9.54 -31.04
CA ASP A 26 -11.29 9.19 -32.46
C ASP A 26 -11.25 7.66 -32.68
N ALA A 27 -10.50 6.94 -31.85
CA ALA A 27 -10.43 5.47 -31.90
C ALA A 27 -11.79 4.84 -31.57
N ILE A 28 -12.47 5.35 -30.54
CA ILE A 28 -13.83 4.94 -30.17
C ILE A 28 -14.80 5.23 -31.33
N SER A 29 -14.83 6.46 -31.85
CA SER A 29 -15.74 6.87 -32.92
C SER A 29 -15.53 6.07 -34.21
N LYS A 30 -14.27 5.75 -34.56
CA LYS A 30 -13.95 4.87 -35.69
C LYS A 30 -14.55 3.48 -35.50
N LEU A 31 -14.36 2.88 -34.32
CA LEU A 31 -14.87 1.54 -34.01
C LEU A 31 -16.41 1.52 -33.95
N GLN A 32 -17.04 2.57 -33.42
CA GLN A 32 -18.50 2.73 -33.42
C GLN A 32 -19.06 2.79 -34.84
N LYS A 33 -18.47 3.60 -35.73
CA LYS A 33 -18.92 3.72 -37.13
C LYS A 33 -18.84 2.40 -37.89
N GLN A 34 -17.86 1.55 -37.60
CA GLN A 34 -17.74 0.21 -38.20
C GLN A 34 -18.80 -0.76 -37.68
N THR A 35 -19.25 -0.59 -36.43
CA THR A 35 -20.15 -1.51 -35.75
C THR A 35 -21.62 -1.14 -35.92
N LEU A 36 -21.95 0.13 -36.19
CA LEU A 36 -23.31 0.62 -36.50
C LEU A 36 -23.91 0.03 -37.80
N LEU A 37 -23.17 -0.81 -38.52
CA LEU A 37 -23.65 -1.57 -39.67
C LEU A 37 -24.30 -2.91 -39.28
N GLU A 38 -24.32 -3.28 -37.99
CA GLU A 38 -24.88 -4.53 -37.50
C GLU A 38 -26.26 -4.35 -36.85
N ASP A 39 -27.07 -5.41 -36.95
CA ASP A 39 -28.48 -5.43 -36.56
C ASP A 39 -28.69 -5.22 -35.05
N LEU A 40 -29.59 -4.30 -34.68
CA LEU A 40 -29.92 -3.94 -33.29
C LEU A 40 -30.65 -5.08 -32.52
N SER A 41 -30.95 -6.19 -33.20
CA SER A 41 -31.58 -7.40 -32.65
C SER A 41 -30.59 -8.34 -31.93
N LEU A 42 -29.29 -8.07 -32.01
CA LEU A 42 -28.23 -8.92 -31.44
C LEU A 42 -28.11 -8.78 -29.90
N PRO A 43 -27.67 -9.84 -29.20
CA PRO A 43 -27.42 -9.79 -27.77
C PRO A 43 -26.31 -8.80 -27.43
N PHE A 44 -26.38 -8.25 -26.23
CA PHE A 44 -25.41 -7.28 -25.72
C PHE A 44 -23.99 -7.86 -25.78
N SER A 45 -23.12 -7.23 -26.56
CA SER A 45 -21.76 -7.70 -26.82
C SER A 45 -20.76 -6.57 -26.75
N VAL A 46 -19.51 -6.92 -26.44
CA VAL A 46 -18.38 -6.00 -26.44
C VAL A 46 -17.46 -6.32 -27.61
N LYS A 47 -16.95 -5.28 -28.25
CA LYS A 47 -15.95 -5.37 -29.30
C LYS A 47 -14.76 -4.50 -28.96
N TYR A 48 -13.58 -4.91 -29.39
CA TYR A 48 -12.37 -4.11 -29.27
C TYR A 48 -11.59 -4.07 -30.58
N GLN A 49 -10.79 -3.02 -30.74
CA GLN A 49 -9.85 -2.89 -31.84
C GLN A 49 -8.59 -2.17 -31.39
N ILE A 50 -7.46 -2.57 -31.97
CA ILE A 50 -6.14 -1.97 -31.71
C ILE A 50 -5.81 -1.02 -32.87
N TYR A 51 -5.41 0.19 -32.51
CA TYR A 51 -4.96 1.23 -33.42
C TYR A 51 -3.50 1.56 -33.11
N GLU A 52 -2.61 1.25 -34.04
CA GLU A 52 -1.18 1.51 -33.91
C GLU A 52 -0.80 2.88 -34.47
N TYR A 53 -0.08 3.68 -33.68
CA TYR A 53 0.44 4.97 -34.10
C TYR A 53 1.97 4.96 -33.98
N PRO A 54 2.73 4.90 -35.10
CA PRO A 54 4.17 4.64 -35.13
C PRO A 54 5.04 5.50 -34.18
N THR A 55 4.60 6.72 -33.86
CA THR A 55 5.32 7.67 -33.00
C THR A 55 4.61 8.01 -31.69
N LYS A 56 3.35 7.59 -31.51
CA LYS A 56 2.48 7.97 -30.38
C LYS A 56 2.08 6.77 -29.49
N GLY A 57 2.44 5.55 -29.90
CA GLY A 57 2.09 4.32 -29.20
C GLY A 57 0.81 3.67 -29.72
N SER A 58 0.20 2.80 -28.92
CA SER A 58 -0.95 1.99 -29.34
C SER A 58 -2.21 2.41 -28.57
N VAL A 59 -3.37 2.38 -29.23
CA VAL A 59 -4.68 2.63 -28.60
C VAL A 59 -5.57 1.41 -28.77
N ILE A 60 -6.05 0.85 -27.66
CA ILE A 60 -7.04 -0.22 -27.64
C ILE A 60 -8.39 0.39 -27.31
N ALA A 61 -9.31 0.42 -28.26
CA ALA A 61 -10.65 0.95 -28.07
C ALA A 61 -11.66 -0.17 -27.83
N PHE A 62 -12.51 0.00 -26.83
CA PHE A 62 -13.62 -0.90 -26.48
C PHE A 62 -14.96 -0.20 -26.65
N ILE A 63 -15.92 -0.89 -27.28
CA ILE A 63 -17.31 -0.42 -27.42
C ILE A 63 -18.27 -1.55 -27.09
N CYS A 64 -19.48 -1.20 -26.68
CA CYS A 64 -20.58 -2.15 -26.51
C CYS A 64 -21.67 -1.88 -27.55
N SER A 65 -22.31 -2.95 -28.02
CA SER A 65 -23.46 -2.90 -28.92
C SER A 65 -24.59 -3.77 -28.35
N PRO A 66 -25.85 -3.29 -28.31
CA PRO A 66 -26.29 -1.94 -28.69
C PRO A 66 -25.79 -0.85 -27.72
N ASN A 67 -25.63 0.38 -28.20
CA ASN A 67 -25.28 1.54 -27.37
C ASN A 67 -26.57 2.07 -26.72
N TYR A 68 -26.97 1.47 -25.61
CA TYR A 68 -28.21 1.81 -24.92
C TYR A 68 -28.11 3.13 -24.16
N ALA A 69 -29.16 3.94 -24.29
CA ALA A 69 -29.44 5.05 -23.38
C ALA A 69 -29.81 4.53 -21.97
N VAL A 70 -29.71 5.40 -20.95
CA VAL A 70 -30.04 5.08 -19.54
C VAL A 70 -31.37 4.36 -19.40
N ASN A 71 -32.37 4.73 -20.19
CA ASN A 71 -33.74 4.21 -20.14
C ASN A 71 -33.89 2.73 -20.56
N HIS A 72 -32.83 2.11 -21.08
CA HIS A 72 -32.81 0.67 -21.37
C HIS A 72 -31.96 -0.13 -20.36
N LEU A 73 -31.31 0.53 -19.40
CA LEU A 73 -30.56 -0.11 -18.32
C LEU A 73 -31.56 -0.54 -17.23
N GLN A 74 -31.95 -1.82 -17.25
CA GLN A 74 -32.88 -2.43 -16.28
C GLN A 74 -32.28 -2.51 -14.86
N GLU A 75 -33.10 -2.74 -13.83
CA GLU A 75 -32.63 -2.94 -12.44
C GLU A 75 -31.53 -4.01 -12.31
N GLU A 76 -31.56 -5.03 -13.16
CA GLU A 76 -30.54 -6.10 -13.23
C GLU A 76 -29.14 -5.55 -13.60
N PHE A 77 -29.05 -4.41 -14.28
CA PHE A 77 -27.78 -3.73 -14.57
C PHE A 77 -27.18 -3.01 -13.36
N ARG A 78 -27.81 -3.01 -12.18
CA ARG A 78 -27.25 -2.40 -10.96
C ARG A 78 -26.48 -3.38 -10.08
N GLU A 79 -26.47 -4.67 -10.43
CA GLU A 79 -25.92 -5.73 -9.59
C GLU A 79 -24.39 -5.65 -9.41
N LEU A 80 -23.93 -5.87 -8.17
CA LEU A 80 -22.54 -6.04 -7.79
C LEU A 80 -22.27 -7.52 -7.49
N ILE A 81 -21.20 -8.07 -8.04
CA ILE A 81 -20.70 -9.42 -7.74
C ILE A 81 -19.56 -9.36 -6.72
N SER A 82 -19.49 -10.33 -5.80
CA SER A 82 -18.50 -10.38 -4.71
C SER A 82 -17.18 -11.02 -5.13
N SER A 83 -16.14 -10.88 -4.29
CA SER A 83 -14.81 -11.45 -4.51
C SER A 83 -14.79 -12.93 -4.88
N ASP A 84 -15.70 -13.74 -4.33
CA ASP A 84 -15.74 -15.19 -4.56
C ASP A 84 -16.07 -15.54 -6.02
N ALA A 85 -16.74 -14.65 -6.75
CA ALA A 85 -17.11 -14.81 -8.15
C ALA A 85 -16.08 -14.21 -9.13
N ILE A 86 -15.07 -13.47 -8.62
CA ILE A 86 -14.16 -12.65 -9.44
C ILE A 86 -12.70 -13.14 -9.28
N THR A 87 -12.48 -14.42 -9.55
CA THR A 87 -11.15 -15.07 -9.37
C THR A 87 -10.04 -14.43 -10.21
N SER A 88 -10.36 -13.91 -11.40
CA SER A 88 -9.39 -13.21 -12.26
C SER A 88 -8.86 -11.89 -11.67
N PHE A 89 -9.46 -11.40 -10.56
CA PHE A 89 -9.07 -10.17 -9.87
C PHE A 89 -8.69 -10.38 -8.38
N ASP A 90 -8.37 -11.61 -7.97
CA ASP A 90 -7.89 -11.91 -6.61
C ASP A 90 -6.70 -11.06 -6.17
N PHE A 91 -5.92 -10.57 -7.13
CA PHE A 91 -4.80 -9.67 -6.88
C PHE A 91 -5.23 -8.34 -6.23
N LEU A 92 -6.48 -7.89 -6.39
CA LEU A 92 -6.97 -6.65 -5.77
C LEU A 92 -7.05 -6.77 -4.24
N SER A 93 -7.29 -7.97 -3.72
CA SER A 93 -7.52 -8.26 -2.31
C SER A 93 -6.27 -8.06 -1.45
N THR A 94 -6.46 -7.46 -0.27
CA THR A 94 -5.45 -7.35 0.80
C THR A 94 -5.90 -8.14 2.02
N LYS A 95 -5.00 -8.41 2.98
CA LYS A 95 -5.37 -9.07 4.25
C LYS A 95 -6.46 -8.32 5.02
N SER A 96 -6.58 -7.00 4.83
CA SER A 96 -7.57 -6.14 5.49
C SER A 96 -8.89 -5.99 4.72
N ASN A 97 -8.92 -6.32 3.41
CA ASN A 97 -10.07 -6.08 2.53
C ASN A 97 -10.52 -7.35 1.76
N SER A 98 -10.10 -8.55 2.17
CA SER A 98 -10.24 -9.78 1.37
C SER A 98 -11.67 -10.12 0.95
N ASN A 99 -12.68 -9.72 1.73
CA ASN A 99 -14.09 -10.09 1.51
C ASN A 99 -14.97 -8.86 1.22
N SER A 100 -14.39 -7.70 0.93
CA SER A 100 -15.14 -6.45 0.78
C SER A 100 -15.16 -5.90 -0.64
N ILE A 101 -14.54 -6.58 -1.61
CA ILE A 101 -14.45 -6.11 -2.99
C ILE A 101 -15.65 -6.62 -3.79
N SER A 102 -16.31 -5.71 -4.50
CA SER A 102 -17.37 -6.05 -5.44
C SER A 102 -17.28 -5.21 -6.71
N ILE A 103 -17.59 -5.83 -7.85
CA ILE A 103 -17.49 -5.24 -9.19
C ILE A 103 -18.87 -5.29 -9.87
N HIS A 104 -19.14 -4.34 -10.74
CA HIS A 104 -20.34 -4.29 -11.57
C HIS A 104 -20.50 -5.56 -12.42
N ASN A 105 -21.61 -6.29 -12.24
CA ASN A 105 -21.83 -7.60 -12.84
C ASN A 105 -21.82 -7.54 -14.39
N ALA A 106 -22.53 -6.58 -14.98
CA ALA A 106 -22.62 -6.46 -16.44
C ALA A 106 -21.25 -6.16 -17.07
N ALA A 107 -20.47 -5.25 -16.48
CA ALA A 107 -19.12 -4.96 -16.95
C ALA A 107 -18.20 -6.18 -16.83
N PHE A 108 -18.30 -6.94 -15.73
CA PHE A 108 -17.50 -8.14 -15.55
C PHE A 108 -17.88 -9.25 -16.54
N THR A 109 -19.18 -9.48 -16.76
CA THR A 109 -19.67 -10.47 -17.73
C THR A 109 -19.20 -10.16 -19.16
N LEU A 110 -19.20 -8.88 -19.54
CA LEU A 110 -18.63 -8.46 -20.83
C LEU A 110 -17.12 -8.70 -20.88
N PHE A 111 -16.39 -8.39 -19.81
CA PHE A 111 -14.96 -8.63 -19.75
C PHE A 111 -14.63 -10.12 -19.88
N THR A 112 -15.34 -11.00 -19.16
CA THR A 112 -15.12 -12.45 -19.21
C THR A 112 -15.46 -13.05 -20.57
N SER A 113 -16.40 -12.47 -21.31
CA SER A 113 -16.70 -12.88 -22.68
C SER A 113 -15.51 -12.72 -23.64
N LEU A 114 -14.57 -11.81 -23.34
CA LEU A 114 -13.34 -11.57 -24.12
C LEU A 114 -12.08 -12.13 -23.46
N GLU A 115 -12.18 -12.83 -22.32
CA GLU A 115 -11.03 -13.15 -21.47
C GLU A 115 -9.93 -13.94 -22.20
N ASN A 116 -10.30 -14.90 -23.05
CA ASN A 116 -9.34 -15.69 -23.83
C ASN A 116 -8.53 -14.84 -24.81
N GLU A 117 -9.20 -13.94 -25.54
CA GLU A 117 -8.57 -13.05 -26.52
C GLU A 117 -7.70 -12.01 -25.82
N LEU A 118 -8.22 -11.40 -24.75
CA LEU A 118 -7.51 -10.43 -23.95
C LEU A 118 -6.30 -11.03 -23.23
N SER A 119 -6.35 -12.33 -22.88
CA SER A 119 -5.22 -13.06 -22.30
C SER A 119 -4.04 -13.14 -23.27
N LEU A 120 -4.32 -13.48 -24.53
CA LEU A 120 -3.31 -13.51 -25.60
C LEU A 120 -2.74 -12.11 -25.83
N LEU A 121 -3.61 -11.11 -25.88
CA LEU A 121 -3.22 -9.72 -26.05
C LEU A 121 -2.34 -9.22 -24.90
N LYS A 122 -2.69 -9.55 -23.66
CA LYS A 122 -1.91 -9.24 -22.45
C LYS A 122 -0.49 -9.81 -22.49
N GLN A 123 -0.28 -10.98 -23.11
CA GLN A 123 1.05 -11.59 -23.25
C GLN A 123 1.91 -10.93 -24.35
N GLN A 124 1.27 -10.33 -25.36
CA GLN A 124 1.98 -9.70 -26.48
C GLN A 124 2.55 -8.33 -26.12
N PHE A 125 2.01 -7.67 -25.09
CA PHE A 125 2.48 -6.34 -24.69
C PHE A 125 3.78 -6.39 -23.88
N THR A 126 4.89 -6.10 -24.58
CA THR A 126 6.19 -5.80 -24.00
C THR A 126 6.53 -4.34 -24.32
N SER A 127 6.31 -3.43 -23.37
CA SER A 127 6.18 -2.00 -23.71
C SER A 127 7.50 -1.22 -23.69
N ASN A 128 7.93 -0.78 -24.88
CA ASN A 128 8.81 0.38 -25.05
C ASN A 128 8.06 1.70 -25.34
N GLN A 129 6.72 1.67 -25.49
CA GLN A 129 5.88 2.78 -25.97
C GLN A 129 4.59 2.95 -25.16
N LEU A 130 3.98 4.15 -25.23
CA LEU A 130 2.71 4.46 -24.56
C LEU A 130 1.58 3.52 -25.04
N LEU A 131 0.82 2.96 -24.11
CA LEU A 131 -0.37 2.18 -24.36
C LEU A 131 -1.58 2.89 -23.75
N ILE A 132 -2.55 3.22 -24.60
CA ILE A 132 -3.83 3.80 -24.17
C ILE A 132 -4.91 2.73 -24.30
N VAL A 133 -5.61 2.44 -23.21
CA VAL A 133 -6.83 1.63 -23.21
C VAL A 133 -8.01 2.59 -23.08
N THR A 134 -8.99 2.50 -23.96
CA THR A 134 -10.09 3.46 -23.98
C THR A 134 -11.42 2.81 -24.30
N GLY A 135 -12.52 3.46 -23.91
CA GLY A 135 -13.85 3.01 -24.25
C GLY A 135 -14.93 3.99 -23.84
N HIS A 136 -16.11 3.81 -24.41
CA HIS A 136 -17.30 4.61 -24.14
C HIS A 136 -18.36 3.80 -23.39
N SER A 137 -19.04 4.40 -22.42
CA SER A 137 -20.09 3.75 -21.62
C SER A 137 -19.57 2.44 -21.01
N LEU A 138 -20.29 1.32 -21.15
CA LEU A 138 -19.85 -0.01 -20.70
C LEU A 138 -18.57 -0.51 -21.37
N GLY A 139 -18.26 -0.05 -22.58
CA GLY A 139 -16.97 -0.33 -23.22
C GLY A 139 -15.81 0.27 -22.42
N GLY A 140 -16.00 1.44 -21.81
CA GLY A 140 -15.01 2.02 -20.91
C GLY A 140 -14.93 1.31 -19.54
N SER A 141 -16.02 0.68 -19.09
CA SER A 141 -15.99 -0.24 -17.94
C SER A 141 -15.11 -1.46 -18.22
N VAL A 142 -15.26 -2.08 -19.39
CA VAL A 142 -14.40 -3.20 -19.84
C VAL A 142 -12.95 -2.75 -20.02
N ALA A 143 -12.72 -1.58 -20.62
CA ALA A 143 -11.38 -0.98 -20.74
C ALA A 143 -10.71 -0.80 -19.38
N SER A 144 -11.47 -0.37 -18.37
CA SER A 144 -10.97 -0.20 -17.00
C SER A 144 -10.59 -1.54 -16.35
N LEU A 145 -11.44 -2.57 -16.50
CA LEU A 145 -11.16 -3.93 -16.01
C LEU A 145 -9.93 -4.53 -16.70
N PHE A 146 -9.83 -4.41 -18.02
CA PHE A 146 -8.67 -4.89 -18.77
C PHE A 146 -7.38 -4.17 -18.34
N THR A 147 -7.45 -2.85 -18.11
CA THR A 147 -6.30 -2.08 -17.60
C THR A 147 -5.87 -2.58 -16.22
N LEU A 148 -6.80 -2.81 -15.29
CA LEU A 148 -6.47 -3.39 -13.97
C LEU A 148 -5.81 -4.76 -14.11
N TRP A 149 -6.28 -5.58 -15.06
CA TRP A 149 -5.70 -6.89 -15.33
C TRP A 149 -4.30 -6.82 -15.95
N LEU A 150 -4.01 -5.81 -16.79
CA LEU A 150 -2.65 -5.51 -17.27
C LEU A 150 -1.74 -5.10 -16.12
N LEU A 151 -2.21 -4.22 -15.22
CA LEU A 151 -1.44 -3.71 -14.08
C LEU A 151 -0.97 -4.80 -13.11
N ASP A 152 -1.68 -5.92 -13.02
CA ASP A 152 -1.29 -7.07 -12.20
C ASP A 152 -0.03 -7.80 -12.72
N SER A 153 0.23 -7.74 -14.03
CA SER A 153 1.31 -8.49 -14.67
C SER A 153 2.47 -7.65 -15.17
N LEU A 154 2.26 -6.33 -15.35
CA LEU A 154 3.31 -5.44 -15.85
C LEU A 154 4.33 -5.07 -14.75
N PRO A 155 5.63 -5.03 -15.08
CA PRO A 155 6.64 -4.49 -14.17
C PRO A 155 6.41 -2.99 -13.98
N ARG A 156 6.86 -2.45 -12.83
CA ARG A 156 6.60 -1.05 -12.44
C ARG A 156 6.99 0.00 -13.48
N TYR A 157 7.99 -0.27 -14.31
CA TYR A 157 8.45 0.67 -15.34
C TYR A 157 7.44 0.79 -16.48
N ASP A 158 6.83 -0.33 -16.87
CA ASP A 158 5.86 -0.39 -17.97
C ASP A 158 4.50 0.19 -17.55
N VAL A 159 4.17 0.12 -16.25
CA VAL A 159 2.97 0.77 -15.69
C VAL A 159 2.96 2.29 -15.96
N GLN A 160 4.13 2.95 -15.97
CA GLN A 160 4.18 4.39 -16.25
C GLN A 160 3.81 4.75 -17.69
N ARG A 161 3.72 3.75 -18.59
CA ARG A 161 3.38 3.90 -20.00
C ARG A 161 1.97 3.38 -20.30
N LEU A 162 1.18 3.03 -19.29
CA LEU A 162 -0.20 2.59 -19.44
C LEU A 162 -1.15 3.68 -18.98
N LEU A 163 -2.12 4.03 -19.82
CA LEU A 163 -3.17 4.98 -19.48
C LEU A 163 -4.54 4.45 -19.93
N CYS A 164 -5.51 4.47 -19.02
CA CYS A 164 -6.91 4.16 -19.29
C CYS A 164 -7.71 5.45 -19.33
N ILE A 165 -8.31 5.77 -20.48
CA ILE A 165 -9.16 6.94 -20.68
C ILE A 165 -10.57 6.47 -21.02
N THR A 166 -11.54 6.73 -20.15
CA THR A 166 -12.94 6.32 -20.40
C THR A 166 -13.82 7.53 -20.64
N PHE A 167 -14.87 7.38 -21.45
CA PHE A 167 -15.83 8.45 -21.74
C PHE A 167 -17.24 7.99 -21.35
N GLY A 168 -17.90 8.73 -20.48
CA GLY A 168 -19.29 8.43 -20.10
C GLY A 168 -19.48 7.06 -19.45
N SER A 169 -18.44 6.51 -18.81
CA SER A 169 -18.53 5.19 -18.20
C SER A 169 -19.17 5.23 -16.82
N PRO A 170 -20.01 4.23 -16.48
CA PRO A 170 -20.58 4.14 -15.14
C PRO A 170 -19.55 3.73 -14.09
N LEU A 171 -19.92 3.92 -12.81
CA LEU A 171 -19.14 3.44 -11.68
C LEU A 171 -18.93 1.92 -11.75
N LEU A 172 -17.73 1.46 -11.38
CA LEU A 172 -17.32 0.07 -11.66
C LEU A 172 -17.38 -0.87 -10.46
N GLY A 173 -17.26 -0.36 -9.24
CA GLY A 173 -17.18 -1.20 -8.06
C GLY A 173 -17.48 -0.45 -6.77
N ASN A 174 -17.44 -1.18 -5.66
CA ASN A 174 -17.82 -0.67 -4.35
C ASN A 174 -16.66 0.05 -3.61
N ASN A 175 -16.88 0.39 -2.34
CA ASN A 175 -15.85 0.98 -1.48
C ASN A 175 -14.61 0.09 -1.30
N GLY A 176 -14.76 -1.24 -1.24
CA GLY A 176 -13.63 -2.17 -1.18
C GLY A 176 -12.77 -2.09 -2.44
N PHE A 177 -13.41 -2.07 -3.60
CA PHE A 177 -12.76 -1.88 -4.90
C PHE A 177 -12.02 -0.53 -4.99
N GLN A 178 -12.68 0.56 -4.59
CA GLN A 178 -12.08 1.90 -4.56
C GLN A 178 -10.84 1.95 -3.65
N LYS A 179 -10.90 1.35 -2.46
CA LYS A 179 -9.78 1.29 -1.52
C LYS A 179 -8.62 0.47 -2.09
N ALA A 180 -8.90 -0.70 -2.65
CA ALA A 180 -7.88 -1.58 -3.24
C ALA A 180 -7.04 -0.88 -4.31
N ILE A 181 -7.64 0.02 -5.09
CA ILE A 181 -6.94 0.81 -6.12
C ILE A 181 -6.26 2.04 -5.51
N SER A 182 -6.92 2.77 -4.61
CA SER A 182 -6.35 4.00 -4.03
C SER A 182 -5.17 3.76 -3.07
N GLU A 183 -5.10 2.58 -2.46
CA GLU A 183 -3.94 2.10 -1.69
C GLU A 183 -2.72 1.84 -2.60
N ARG A 184 -2.90 1.83 -3.92
CA ARG A 184 -1.85 1.70 -4.95
C ARG A 184 -1.78 2.98 -5.81
N PRO A 185 -1.06 4.04 -5.38
CA PRO A 185 -1.04 5.32 -6.07
C PRO A 185 -0.64 5.25 -7.55
N ILE A 186 0.27 4.32 -7.89
CA ILE A 186 0.71 4.11 -9.27
C ILE A 186 -0.47 3.61 -10.14
N TRP A 187 -1.27 2.67 -9.64
CA TRP A 187 -2.43 2.16 -10.36
C TRP A 187 -3.49 3.23 -10.51
N SER A 188 -3.84 3.92 -9.41
CA SER A 188 -4.79 5.03 -9.45
C SER A 188 -4.38 6.16 -10.39
N SER A 189 -3.08 6.33 -10.68
CA SER A 189 -2.61 7.35 -11.64
C SER A 189 -2.77 6.95 -13.11
N CYS A 190 -3.09 5.68 -13.39
CA CYS A 190 -3.27 5.16 -14.75
C CYS A 190 -4.69 5.38 -15.28
N PHE A 191 -5.64 5.92 -14.51
CA PHE A 191 -7.04 6.03 -14.92
C PHE A 191 -7.52 7.47 -14.96
N LEU A 192 -8.21 7.80 -16.06
CA LEU A 192 -8.83 9.09 -16.34
C LEU A 192 -10.26 8.88 -16.85
N HIS A 193 -11.25 9.28 -16.06
CA HIS A 193 -12.66 9.13 -16.40
C HIS A 193 -13.23 10.47 -16.87
N VAL A 194 -13.48 10.61 -18.17
CA VAL A 194 -14.05 11.82 -18.79
C VAL A 194 -15.57 11.76 -18.70
N VAL A 195 -16.16 12.80 -18.14
CA VAL A 195 -17.60 12.90 -17.86
C VAL A 195 -18.13 14.26 -18.29
N SER A 196 -19.22 14.28 -19.05
CA SER A 196 -19.93 15.51 -19.43
C SER A 196 -21.06 15.86 -18.47
N ASP A 197 -21.30 17.15 -18.25
CA ASP A 197 -22.49 17.71 -17.57
C ASP A 197 -23.84 17.39 -18.23
N LYS A 198 -23.80 16.84 -19.45
CA LYS A 198 -24.97 16.39 -20.20
C LYS A 198 -25.15 14.87 -20.14
N ASP A 199 -24.21 14.14 -19.53
CA ASP A 199 -24.19 12.67 -19.52
C ASP A 199 -24.73 12.07 -18.22
N PRO A 200 -25.89 11.39 -18.25
CA PRO A 200 -26.43 10.71 -17.09
C PRO A 200 -25.75 9.38 -16.76
N ILE A 201 -25.05 8.74 -17.71
CA ILE A 201 -24.53 7.39 -17.53
C ILE A 201 -23.53 7.29 -16.36
N PRO A 202 -22.56 8.21 -16.20
CA PRO A 202 -21.57 8.07 -15.13
C PRO A 202 -22.14 8.02 -13.70
N GLY A 203 -23.30 8.64 -13.46
CA GLY A 203 -23.96 8.62 -12.16
C GLY A 203 -25.20 7.72 -12.06
N PHE A 204 -25.58 6.98 -13.11
CA PHE A 204 -26.84 6.20 -13.11
C PHE A 204 -26.91 5.16 -11.97
N LEU A 205 -25.77 4.60 -11.57
CA LEU A 205 -25.65 3.58 -10.52
C LEU A 205 -25.75 4.15 -9.09
N ILE A 206 -25.88 5.46 -8.95
CA ILE A 206 -25.98 6.12 -7.66
C ILE A 206 -27.45 6.17 -7.24
N SER A 207 -27.83 5.40 -6.21
CA SER A 207 -29.21 5.41 -5.67
C SER A 207 -29.44 6.56 -4.69
N ASP A 208 -30.62 7.21 -4.74
CA ASP A 208 -31.02 8.34 -3.88
C ASP A 208 -31.02 8.04 -2.37
N HIS A 209 -31.10 6.76 -1.96
CA HIS A 209 -31.09 6.36 -0.55
C HIS A 209 -29.69 6.37 0.10
N ASN A 210 -28.63 6.67 -0.65
CA ASN A 210 -27.23 6.51 -0.21
C ASN A 210 -26.61 7.77 0.43
N ALA A 211 -27.39 8.82 0.70
CA ALA A 211 -26.85 10.09 1.19
C ALA A 211 -26.28 10.05 2.64
N SER A 212 -26.52 8.99 3.44
CA SER A 212 -26.17 9.01 4.87
C SER A 212 -25.33 7.86 5.45
N ALA A 213 -24.91 6.85 4.68
CA ALA A 213 -24.01 5.82 5.21
C ALA A 213 -23.15 5.18 4.13
N ALA A 214 -21.84 5.14 4.36
CA ALA A 214 -20.89 4.31 3.62
C ALA A 214 -21.14 2.82 3.93
N THR A 215 -22.20 2.26 3.36
CA THR A 215 -22.44 0.81 3.39
C THR A 215 -21.50 0.14 2.37
N PRO A 216 -21.05 -1.10 2.65
CA PRO A 216 -20.10 -1.82 1.78
C PRO A 216 -20.67 -2.20 0.39
N THR A 217 -21.95 -1.92 0.13
CA THR A 217 -22.66 -2.28 -1.12
C THR A 217 -22.83 -1.10 -2.09
N CYS A 218 -22.38 0.11 -1.75
CA CYS A 218 -22.52 1.27 -2.64
C CYS A 218 -21.38 1.35 -3.66
N TYR A 219 -21.72 1.71 -4.90
CA TYR A 219 -20.76 2.09 -5.94
C TYR A 219 -19.96 3.31 -5.52
N MET A 220 -18.66 3.28 -5.78
CA MET A 220 -17.72 4.35 -5.44
C MET A 220 -16.84 4.72 -6.63
N PRO A 221 -16.62 6.02 -6.89
CA PRO A 221 -15.66 6.44 -7.90
C PRO A 221 -14.23 6.17 -7.44
N PHE A 222 -13.36 5.80 -8.39
CA PHE A 222 -11.94 5.59 -8.17
C PHE A 222 -11.11 6.43 -9.13
N ALA A 223 -9.84 6.67 -8.78
CA ALA A 223 -8.90 7.43 -9.59
C ALA A 223 -9.34 8.87 -9.94
N THR A 224 -8.98 9.36 -11.13
CA THR A 224 -9.15 10.77 -11.53
C THR A 224 -10.35 10.91 -12.47
N TYR A 225 -11.27 11.81 -12.13
CA TYR A 225 -12.38 12.21 -12.98
C TYR A 225 -12.11 13.57 -13.60
N VAL A 226 -12.41 13.68 -14.90
CA VAL A 226 -12.31 14.90 -15.70
C VAL A 226 -13.71 15.30 -16.08
N PHE A 227 -14.21 16.36 -15.46
CA PHE A 227 -15.51 16.92 -15.76
C PHE A 227 -15.35 17.94 -16.88
N CYS A 228 -16.09 17.75 -17.96
CA CYS A 228 -16.19 18.67 -19.08
C CYS A 228 -17.60 19.26 -19.16
N SER A 229 -17.66 20.58 -19.35
CA SER A 229 -18.89 21.31 -19.63
C SER A 229 -18.60 22.41 -20.63
N GLU A 230 -19.61 23.12 -21.11
CA GLU A 230 -19.39 24.31 -21.93
C GLU A 230 -18.62 25.43 -21.21
N SER A 231 -18.53 25.36 -19.87
CA SER A 231 -17.84 26.34 -19.01
C SER A 231 -16.37 26.00 -18.82
N GLY A 232 -15.93 24.77 -19.05
CA GLY A 232 -14.52 24.41 -18.97
C GLY A 232 -14.23 22.95 -18.62
N PHE A 233 -13.01 22.76 -18.10
CA PHE A 233 -12.50 21.48 -17.61
C PHE A 233 -12.08 21.60 -16.15
N SER A 234 -12.38 20.57 -15.38
CA SER A 234 -11.87 20.40 -14.02
C SER A 234 -11.59 18.94 -13.72
N CYS A 235 -10.57 18.70 -12.91
CA CYS A 235 -10.19 17.36 -12.49
C CYS A 235 -10.38 17.19 -10.99
N PHE A 236 -11.03 16.10 -10.59
CA PHE A 236 -11.20 15.70 -9.19
C PHE A 236 -10.65 14.29 -8.97
N LYS A 237 -10.09 14.06 -7.78
CA LYS A 237 -9.54 12.76 -7.36
C LYS A 237 -10.15 12.24 -6.07
N GLU A 238 -10.88 13.09 -5.34
CA GLU A 238 -11.45 12.73 -4.05
C GLU A 238 -12.82 12.07 -4.28
N PRO A 239 -13.01 10.79 -3.86
CA PRO A 239 -14.19 10.02 -4.24
C PRO A 239 -15.52 10.65 -3.83
N GLN A 240 -15.58 11.26 -2.64
CA GLN A 240 -16.82 11.83 -2.13
C GLN A 240 -17.28 13.04 -2.95
N THR A 241 -16.35 13.90 -3.35
CA THR A 241 -16.61 15.04 -4.23
C THR A 241 -17.06 14.58 -5.60
N ILE A 242 -16.40 13.56 -6.16
CA ILE A 242 -16.79 13.00 -7.46
C ILE A 242 -18.22 12.45 -7.37
N LEU A 243 -18.54 11.71 -6.31
CA LEU A 243 -19.88 11.15 -6.08
C LEU A 243 -20.94 12.26 -5.97
N GLU A 244 -20.68 13.32 -5.19
CA GLU A 244 -21.57 14.48 -5.06
C GLU A 244 -21.82 15.17 -6.42
N LEU A 245 -20.78 15.34 -7.24
CA LEU A 245 -20.90 15.94 -8.58
C LEU A 245 -21.72 15.06 -9.53
N LEU A 246 -21.44 13.75 -9.56
CA LEU A 246 -22.19 12.79 -10.39
C LEU A 246 -23.67 12.72 -10.01
N MET A 247 -23.99 12.78 -8.71
CA MET A 247 -25.39 12.85 -8.23
C MET A 247 -26.10 14.09 -8.78
N ILE A 248 -25.46 15.26 -8.67
CA ILE A 248 -26.02 16.51 -9.17
C ILE A 248 -26.29 16.43 -10.69
N MET A 249 -25.32 15.94 -11.46
CA MET A 249 -25.45 15.83 -12.92
C MET A 249 -26.55 14.85 -13.34
N SER A 250 -26.68 13.72 -12.64
CA SER A 250 -27.68 12.70 -12.93
C SER A 250 -29.11 13.17 -12.64
N SER A 251 -29.30 13.91 -11.54
CA SER A 251 -30.61 14.44 -11.14
C SER A 251 -31.21 15.38 -12.21
N ARG A 252 -30.38 16.23 -12.84
CA ARG A 252 -30.81 17.13 -13.91
C ARG A 252 -31.19 16.39 -15.19
N CYS A 253 -30.41 15.38 -15.57
CA CYS A 253 -30.70 14.62 -16.78
C CYS A 253 -32.08 13.93 -16.67
N ALA A 254 -32.41 13.38 -15.49
CA ALA A 254 -33.73 12.81 -15.22
C ALA A 254 -34.89 13.83 -15.30
N GLU A 255 -34.64 15.11 -14.98
CA GLU A 255 -35.62 16.19 -15.17
C GLU A 255 -35.76 16.59 -16.65
N SER A 256 -34.66 16.63 -17.39
CA SER A 256 -34.65 17.00 -18.82
C SER A 256 -35.27 15.94 -19.74
N GLU A 257 -35.12 14.66 -19.40
CA GLU A 257 -35.70 13.54 -20.15
C GLU A 257 -37.23 13.49 -20.05
N LYS A 258 -37.82 14.05 -18.98
CA LYS A 258 -39.28 14.22 -18.88
C LYS A 258 -39.84 15.24 -19.88
N LEU A 259 -38.99 16.11 -20.45
CA LEU A 259 -39.38 17.21 -21.32
C LEU A 259 -39.14 16.93 -22.81
N ASN A 260 -38.17 16.08 -23.18
CA ASN A 260 -37.84 15.77 -24.58
C ASN A 260 -37.49 14.29 -24.79
N ASN A 261 -38.26 13.64 -25.66
CA ASN A 261 -38.28 12.19 -25.91
C ASN A 261 -37.17 11.68 -26.86
N CYS A 262 -35.91 12.10 -26.68
CA CYS A 262 -34.82 11.56 -27.50
C CYS A 262 -33.51 11.42 -26.70
N PRO A 263 -33.05 10.19 -26.42
CA PRO A 263 -31.76 9.98 -25.79
C PRO A 263 -30.67 10.14 -26.86
N GLN A 264 -30.10 11.33 -26.98
CA GLN A 264 -28.97 11.54 -27.87
C GLN A 264 -27.72 10.94 -27.23
N VAL A 265 -27.12 9.96 -27.91
CA VAL A 265 -25.76 9.50 -27.60
C VAL A 265 -24.85 10.72 -27.60
N ILE A 266 -24.14 10.93 -26.48
CA ILE A 266 -23.33 12.12 -26.31
C ILE A 266 -22.06 12.00 -27.13
N ASP A 267 -21.88 12.95 -28.05
CA ASP A 267 -20.64 13.09 -28.79
C ASP A 267 -19.62 13.88 -27.95
N TYR A 268 -18.80 13.13 -27.20
CA TYR A 268 -17.69 13.73 -26.45
C TYR A 268 -16.71 14.46 -27.36
N GLY A 269 -16.56 14.06 -28.63
CA GLY A 269 -15.64 14.68 -29.59
C GLY A 269 -16.01 16.13 -29.86
N HIS A 270 -17.30 16.40 -30.08
CA HIS A 270 -17.80 17.76 -30.24
C HIS A 270 -17.59 18.61 -28.98
N ILE A 271 -17.74 18.03 -27.78
CA ILE A 271 -17.48 18.74 -26.50
C ILE A 271 -15.99 19.10 -26.38
N LEU A 272 -15.09 18.16 -26.69
CA LEU A 272 -13.65 18.38 -26.67
C LEU A 272 -13.23 19.48 -27.66
N GLU A 273 -13.79 19.47 -28.88
CA GLU A 273 -13.50 20.47 -29.91
C GLU A 273 -13.97 21.87 -29.50
N GLN A 274 -15.21 21.99 -29.02
CA GLN A 274 -15.74 23.26 -28.51
C GLN A 274 -14.87 23.83 -27.40
N LEU A 275 -14.39 22.98 -26.50
CA LEU A 275 -13.55 23.41 -25.39
C LEU A 275 -12.14 23.80 -25.83
N LYS A 276 -11.56 23.10 -26.80
CA LYS A 276 -10.27 23.48 -27.41
C LYS A 276 -10.37 24.89 -28.03
N ASN A 277 -11.48 25.19 -28.70
CA ASN A 277 -11.74 26.51 -29.28
C ASN A 277 -11.96 27.60 -28.22
N LYS A 278 -12.65 27.28 -27.11
CA LYS A 278 -12.89 28.24 -26.00
C LYS A 278 -11.68 28.45 -25.08
N ALA A 279 -10.74 27.51 -25.00
CA ALA A 279 -9.55 27.63 -24.17
C ALA A 279 -8.69 28.87 -24.52
N VAL A 280 -8.83 29.39 -25.73
CA VAL A 280 -8.17 30.61 -26.23
C VAL A 280 -8.80 31.91 -25.67
N CYS A 281 -10.04 31.86 -25.15
CA CYS A 281 -10.87 33.04 -24.86
C CYS A 281 -11.45 33.10 -23.43
N ARG A 282 -10.77 32.57 -22.41
CA ARG A 282 -11.31 32.63 -21.03
C ARG A 282 -11.26 34.07 -20.47
N GLY A 283 -12.43 34.58 -20.07
CA GLY A 283 -12.57 35.83 -19.31
C GLY A 283 -12.18 35.68 -17.83
N ILE A 284 -12.22 36.79 -17.09
CA ILE A 284 -11.99 36.83 -15.64
C ILE A 284 -13.23 36.26 -14.93
N SER A 285 -13.06 35.21 -14.12
CA SER A 285 -14.13 34.68 -13.27
C SER A 285 -14.30 35.57 -12.04
N GLU A 286 -15.54 36.01 -11.76
CA GLU A 286 -15.88 36.80 -10.59
C GLU A 286 -16.09 35.88 -9.38
N LEU A 287 -15.25 36.02 -8.36
CA LEU A 287 -15.37 35.24 -7.12
C LEU A 287 -16.40 35.90 -6.17
N PRO A 288 -17.32 35.11 -5.58
CA PRO A 288 -18.23 35.62 -4.55
C PRO A 288 -17.53 36.15 -3.30
N ASP A 289 -18.05 37.24 -2.73
CA ASP A 289 -17.56 37.86 -1.48
C ASP A 289 -17.53 36.87 -0.28
N SER A 290 -18.36 35.83 -0.32
CA SER A 290 -18.43 34.77 0.71
C SER A 290 -17.17 33.89 0.83
N ILE A 291 -16.22 33.99 -0.11
CA ILE A 291 -15.04 33.13 -0.15
C ILE A 291 -13.96 33.66 0.80
N SER A 292 -13.61 32.85 1.78
CA SER A 292 -12.78 33.27 2.91
C SER A 292 -11.28 32.99 2.74
N ASN A 293 -10.90 32.04 1.87
CA ASN A 293 -9.51 31.59 1.75
C ASN A 293 -9.15 31.08 0.34
N PRO A 294 -7.84 31.02 -0.02
CA PRO A 294 -7.40 30.63 -1.36
C PRO A 294 -7.74 29.20 -1.78
N LEU A 295 -7.88 28.25 -0.83
CA LEU A 295 -8.24 26.87 -1.16
C LEU A 295 -9.72 26.77 -1.55
N GLN A 296 -10.58 27.47 -0.81
CA GLN A 296 -12.00 27.62 -1.14
C GLN A 296 -12.16 28.34 -2.48
N ALA A 297 -11.39 29.39 -2.75
CA ALA A 297 -11.37 30.11 -4.02
C ALA A 297 -11.00 29.18 -5.20
N GLY A 298 -9.89 28.43 -5.08
CA GLY A 298 -9.48 27.48 -6.13
C GLY A 298 -10.50 26.35 -6.34
N THR A 299 -11.13 25.88 -5.27
CA THR A 299 -12.18 24.86 -5.35
C THR A 299 -13.44 25.40 -6.02
N TYR A 300 -13.82 26.63 -5.74
CA TYR A 300 -14.94 27.31 -6.39
C TYR A 300 -14.74 27.40 -7.90
N LEU A 301 -13.54 27.83 -8.35
CA LEU A 301 -13.21 27.89 -9.77
C LEU A 301 -13.24 26.52 -10.46
N LEU A 302 -12.85 25.44 -9.74
CA LEU A 302 -12.99 24.08 -10.25
C LEU A 302 -14.46 23.70 -10.44
N LEU A 303 -15.32 24.00 -9.47
CA LEU A 303 -16.76 23.73 -9.54
C LEU A 303 -17.48 24.58 -10.59
N GLU A 304 -17.00 25.79 -10.85
CA GLU A 304 -17.55 26.61 -11.94
C GLU A 304 -17.26 25.95 -13.31
N ALA A 305 -16.03 25.43 -13.48
CA ALA A 305 -15.62 24.76 -14.71
C ALA A 305 -16.34 23.43 -14.96
N THR A 306 -16.83 22.73 -13.93
CA THR A 306 -17.72 21.55 -14.13
C THR A 306 -19.08 21.93 -14.72
N GLY A 307 -19.45 23.21 -14.69
CA GLY A 307 -20.78 23.68 -15.09
C GLY A 307 -21.86 23.46 -14.03
N VAL A 308 -21.54 22.83 -12.89
CA VAL A 308 -22.53 22.42 -11.88
C VAL A 308 -23.34 23.58 -11.31
N GLY A 309 -22.75 24.78 -11.19
CA GLY A 309 -23.48 25.96 -10.71
C GLY A 309 -24.57 26.48 -11.62
N LYS A 310 -24.59 26.05 -12.88
CA LYS A 310 -25.65 26.39 -13.85
C LYS A 310 -26.72 25.30 -13.95
N LEU A 311 -26.55 24.18 -13.23
CA LEU A 311 -27.41 22.99 -13.36
C LEU A 311 -28.68 23.09 -12.50
N GLN A 312 -28.63 23.74 -11.34
CA GLN A 312 -29.76 23.90 -10.41
C GLN A 312 -29.68 25.23 -9.64
N GLU A 313 -30.78 25.97 -9.57
CA GLU A 313 -30.87 27.28 -8.87
C GLU A 313 -30.63 27.17 -7.34
N ASN A 314 -30.82 25.98 -6.75
CA ASN A 314 -30.70 25.76 -5.30
C ASN A 314 -29.29 25.33 -4.84
N ILE A 315 -28.34 25.07 -5.74
CA ILE A 315 -27.01 24.62 -5.32
C ILE A 315 -26.17 25.82 -4.88
N ASN A 316 -25.89 25.88 -3.58
CA ASN A 316 -24.93 26.84 -3.03
C ASN A 316 -23.48 26.38 -3.32
N LEU A 317 -22.94 26.81 -4.47
CA LEU A 317 -21.55 26.51 -4.89
C LEU A 317 -20.52 26.94 -3.84
N SER A 318 -20.72 28.06 -3.16
CA SER A 318 -19.81 28.55 -2.12
C SER A 318 -19.72 27.58 -0.94
N TYR A 319 -20.86 27.01 -0.54
CA TYR A 319 -20.94 26.00 0.52
C TYR A 319 -20.30 24.67 0.09
N LEU A 320 -20.58 24.22 -1.13
CA LEU A 320 -19.96 23.01 -1.69
C LEU A 320 -18.43 23.16 -1.78
N ALA A 321 -17.94 24.30 -2.27
CA ALA A 321 -16.52 24.63 -2.34
C ALA A 321 -15.86 24.62 -0.95
N MET A 322 -16.55 25.16 0.07
CA MET A 322 -16.06 25.17 1.46
C MET A 322 -15.91 23.74 2.00
N ASN A 323 -16.88 22.87 1.78
CA ASN A 323 -16.85 21.48 2.26
C ASN A 323 -15.72 20.68 1.59
N ILE A 324 -15.60 20.78 0.27
CA ILE A 324 -14.55 20.10 -0.50
C ILE A 324 -13.16 20.60 -0.07
N ALA A 325 -12.98 21.92 0.06
CA ALA A 325 -11.73 22.51 0.54
C ALA A 325 -11.36 21.99 1.94
N LYS A 326 -12.32 21.93 2.86
CA LYS A 326 -12.11 21.40 4.22
C LYS A 326 -11.69 19.92 4.19
N ARG A 327 -12.32 19.08 3.36
CA ARG A 327 -11.92 17.68 3.19
C ARG A 327 -10.51 17.56 2.62
N ALA A 328 -10.18 18.36 1.61
CA ALA A 328 -8.84 18.39 0.99
C ALA A 328 -7.75 18.77 2.00
N GLU A 329 -7.99 19.75 2.89
CA GLU A 329 -7.04 20.09 3.95
C GLU A 329 -6.81 18.94 4.93
N ILE A 330 -7.89 18.29 5.38
CA ILE A 330 -7.82 17.14 6.28
C ILE A 330 -6.99 16.04 5.62
N GLN A 331 -7.28 15.73 4.36
CA GLN A 331 -6.55 14.72 3.60
C GLN A 331 -5.08 15.08 3.41
N ALA A 332 -4.74 16.34 3.15
CA ALA A 332 -3.35 16.78 3.06
C ALA A 332 -2.60 16.70 4.39
N LYS A 333 -3.23 17.07 5.50
CA LYS A 333 -2.68 16.90 6.86
C LYS A 333 -2.45 15.42 7.17
N HIS A 334 -3.35 14.53 6.73
CA HIS A 334 -3.14 13.08 6.83
C HIS A 334 -1.97 12.63 5.95
N LYS A 335 -1.88 13.05 4.68
CA LYS A 335 -0.76 12.74 3.77
C LYS A 335 0.59 13.22 4.30
N GLN A 336 0.66 14.37 4.97
CA GLN A 336 1.88 14.83 5.64
C GLN A 336 2.30 13.95 6.84
N LYS A 337 1.34 13.26 7.48
CA LYS A 337 1.60 12.25 8.53
C LYS A 337 1.88 10.86 7.95
N VAL A 338 1.58 10.63 6.66
CA VAL A 338 1.97 9.42 5.93
C VAL A 338 3.50 9.38 5.86
N PHE A 339 4.02 8.16 5.93
CA PHE A 339 5.44 7.88 6.05
C PHE A 339 6.17 8.39 4.82
N ASP A 340 7.02 9.41 4.96
CA ASP A 340 8.04 9.72 3.95
C ASP A 340 9.22 8.75 4.14
N PRO A 341 9.39 7.75 3.24
CA PRO A 341 10.45 6.76 3.38
C PRO A 341 11.83 7.41 3.30
N SER A 342 11.99 8.50 2.55
CA SER A 342 13.30 9.10 2.27
C SER A 342 13.88 9.81 3.49
N LYS A 343 13.11 10.70 4.13
CA LYS A 343 13.53 11.40 5.34
C LYS A 343 13.72 10.45 6.51
N LYS A 344 12.83 9.47 6.69
CA LYS A 344 12.91 8.52 7.79
C LYS A 344 14.02 7.48 7.60
N LEU A 345 14.32 7.07 6.36
CA LEU A 345 15.46 6.19 6.08
C LEU A 345 16.79 6.83 6.48
N SER A 346 16.96 8.15 6.28
CA SER A 346 18.17 8.85 6.70
C SER A 346 18.35 8.85 8.23
N ILE A 347 17.26 9.05 8.97
CA ILE A 347 17.24 9.02 10.45
C ILE A 347 17.50 7.60 10.95
N THR A 348 16.86 6.59 10.33
CA THR A 348 17.07 5.17 10.65
C THR A 348 18.52 4.76 10.42
N LYS A 349 19.14 5.15 9.30
CA LYS A 349 20.56 4.88 9.04
C LYS A 349 21.46 5.49 10.11
N LYS A 350 21.23 6.75 10.49
CA LYS A 350 21.97 7.40 11.60
C LYS A 350 21.83 6.63 12.92
N SER A 351 20.62 6.20 13.25
CA SER A 351 20.38 5.39 14.47
C SER A 351 21.01 4.01 14.40
N MET A 352 21.02 3.35 13.23
CA MET A 352 21.73 2.08 13.05
C MET A 352 23.23 2.26 13.30
N THR A 353 23.86 3.25 12.67
CA THR A 353 25.29 3.55 12.84
C THR A 353 25.64 3.92 14.28
N TYR A 354 24.75 4.62 15.00
CA TYR A 354 24.95 4.91 16.41
C TYR A 354 24.96 3.62 17.25
N LEU A 355 24.06 2.68 16.99
CA LEU A 355 24.07 1.38 17.67
C LEU A 355 25.30 0.55 17.32
N GLU A 356 25.73 0.51 16.05
CA GLU A 356 26.96 -0.16 15.64
C GLU A 356 28.20 0.40 16.37
N TRP A 357 28.26 1.73 16.52
CA TRP A 357 29.32 2.39 17.29
C TRP A 357 29.25 2.05 18.78
N TYR A 358 28.04 2.04 19.36
CA TYR A 358 27.83 1.62 20.74
C TYR A 358 28.28 0.16 20.96
N MET A 359 27.94 -0.73 20.03
CA MET A 359 28.37 -2.13 20.09
C MET A 359 29.88 -2.23 20.09
N LYS A 360 30.55 -1.56 19.13
CA LYS A 360 32.01 -1.55 19.05
C LYS A 360 32.66 -1.05 20.34
N LYS A 361 32.14 0.03 20.92
CA LYS A 361 32.65 0.59 22.19
C LYS A 361 32.40 -0.31 23.40
N SER A 362 31.38 -1.16 23.35
CA SER A 362 31.02 -2.03 24.47
C SER A 362 31.85 -3.30 24.54
N LEU A 363 32.59 -3.62 23.46
CA LEU A 363 33.50 -4.79 23.40
C LEU A 363 34.68 -4.70 24.37
N GLU A 364 35.09 -3.48 24.76
CA GLU A 364 36.17 -3.27 25.75
C GLU A 364 35.70 -3.53 27.20
N GLU A 365 34.40 -3.76 27.41
CA GLU A 365 33.78 -3.94 28.71
C GLU A 365 33.07 -5.31 28.80
N ALA A 366 31.74 -5.32 28.97
CA ALA A 366 30.94 -6.54 29.15
C ALA A 366 30.20 -6.98 27.88
N GLY A 367 30.34 -6.26 26.77
CA GLY A 367 29.48 -6.40 25.61
C GLY A 367 28.27 -5.46 25.67
N TYR A 368 27.66 -5.22 24.51
CA TYR A 368 26.57 -4.24 24.36
C TYR A 368 25.28 -4.72 25.04
N TYR A 369 25.04 -6.03 25.07
CA TYR A 369 23.89 -6.60 25.77
C TYR A 369 23.98 -6.31 27.27
N ASP A 370 25.07 -6.76 27.92
CA ASP A 370 25.27 -6.63 29.35
C ASP A 370 25.38 -5.17 29.78
N LYS A 371 26.14 -4.35 29.04
CA LYS A 371 26.24 -2.91 29.28
C LYS A 371 24.88 -2.22 29.20
N TYR A 372 23.99 -2.66 28.30
CA TYR A 372 22.63 -2.15 28.20
C TYR A 372 21.72 -2.68 29.33
N LYS A 373 21.89 -3.93 29.77
CA LYS A 373 21.13 -4.49 30.90
C LYS A 373 21.47 -3.78 32.21
N THR A 374 22.74 -3.52 32.48
CA THR A 374 23.24 -2.98 33.76
C THR A 374 23.39 -1.46 33.80
N ARG A 375 22.85 -0.72 32.80
CA ARG A 375 22.96 0.74 32.69
C ARG A 375 22.70 1.43 34.04
N ARG A 376 23.76 1.99 34.61
CA ARG A 376 23.73 2.82 35.83
C ARG A 376 24.56 4.05 35.53
N SER A 377 23.93 5.22 35.48
CA SER A 377 24.65 6.46 35.19
C SER A 377 25.29 7.00 36.47
N ARG A 378 26.61 7.18 36.46
CA ARG A 378 27.40 7.71 37.57
C ARG A 378 27.91 9.13 37.31
N SER A 379 27.83 9.60 36.06
CA SER A 379 28.23 10.95 35.64
C SER A 379 27.21 11.59 34.70
N ARG A 380 27.28 12.92 34.52
CA ARG A 380 26.40 13.67 33.59
C ARG A 380 26.57 13.18 32.14
N ASP A 381 27.79 12.92 31.71
CA ASP A 381 28.11 12.47 30.34
C ASP A 381 27.58 11.05 30.07
N GLU A 382 27.59 10.18 31.09
CA GLU A 382 26.98 8.85 31.01
C GLU A 382 25.44 8.90 30.93
N ILE A 383 24.81 9.89 31.58
CA ILE A 383 23.37 10.14 31.46
C ILE A 383 23.04 10.51 30.01
N GLU A 384 23.74 11.51 29.44
CA GLU A 384 23.49 11.96 28.08
C GLU A 384 23.73 10.84 27.04
N SER A 385 24.82 10.09 27.18
CA SER A 385 25.10 8.93 26.32
C SER A 385 24.00 7.87 26.40
N THR A 386 23.51 7.60 27.61
CA THR A 386 22.42 6.62 27.86
C THR A 386 21.10 7.10 27.26
N GLU A 387 20.76 8.37 27.42
CA GLU A 387 19.55 8.97 26.82
C GLU A 387 19.60 8.92 25.29
N ASN A 388 20.75 9.24 24.69
CA ASN A 388 20.96 9.14 23.26
C ASN A 388 20.82 7.70 22.75
N LEU A 389 21.38 6.73 23.48
CA LEU A 389 21.23 5.31 23.17
C LEU A 389 19.77 4.86 23.19
N ILE A 390 19.03 5.21 24.26
CA ILE A 390 17.60 4.89 24.40
C ILE A 390 16.80 5.55 23.27
N LYS A 391 17.12 6.79 22.91
CA LYS A 391 16.49 7.51 21.80
C LYS A 391 16.69 6.78 20.48
N HIS A 392 17.92 6.38 20.15
CA HIS A 392 18.21 5.67 18.89
C HIS A 392 17.55 4.29 18.85
N HIS A 393 17.57 3.54 19.95
CA HIS A 393 16.83 2.28 20.07
C HIS A 393 15.32 2.48 19.81
N ARG A 394 14.68 3.45 20.48
CA ARG A 394 13.25 3.74 20.30
C ARG A 394 12.90 4.14 18.87
N ILE A 395 13.75 4.96 18.22
CA ILE A 395 13.55 5.37 16.82
C ILE A 395 13.50 4.16 15.90
N LEU A 396 14.46 3.22 16.04
CA LEU A 396 14.51 2.01 15.22
C LEU A 396 13.29 1.12 15.46
N LYS A 397 12.91 0.94 16.73
CA LYS A 397 11.75 0.13 17.11
C LYS A 397 10.44 0.65 16.54
N LEU A 398 10.20 1.96 16.63
CA LEU A 398 9.00 2.58 16.07
C LEU A 398 8.99 2.53 14.53
N PHE A 399 10.16 2.74 13.92
CA PHE A 399 10.31 2.65 12.46
C PHE A 399 9.95 1.26 11.95
N TRP A 400 10.56 0.21 12.50
CA TRP A 400 10.35 -1.15 12.01
C TRP A 400 8.98 -1.70 12.33
N LYS A 401 8.39 -1.36 13.49
CA LYS A 401 6.97 -1.68 13.76
C LYS A 401 6.06 -1.13 12.67
N ARG A 402 6.25 0.14 12.28
CA ARG A 402 5.44 0.77 11.23
C ARG A 402 5.67 0.13 9.87
N ILE A 403 6.92 -0.12 9.47
CA ILE A 403 7.25 -0.79 8.21
C ILE A 403 6.59 -2.17 8.12
N VAL A 404 6.69 -2.97 9.18
CA VAL A 404 6.07 -4.30 9.23
C VAL A 404 4.56 -4.20 9.07
N THR A 405 3.89 -3.29 9.78
CA THR A 405 2.46 -3.06 9.63
C THR A 405 2.08 -2.62 8.21
N GLU A 406 2.82 -1.68 7.62
CA GLU A 406 2.56 -1.21 6.26
C GLU A 406 2.73 -2.33 5.23
N VAL A 407 3.80 -3.13 5.33
CA VAL A 407 4.09 -4.24 4.40
C VAL A 407 3.11 -5.40 4.54
N GLU A 408 2.67 -5.73 5.76
CA GLU A 408 1.67 -6.79 5.98
C GLU A 408 0.27 -6.42 5.47
N ASN A 409 -0.03 -5.12 5.38
CA ASN A 409 -1.26 -4.62 4.80
C ASN A 409 -1.21 -4.53 3.27
N LEU A 410 -0.03 -4.72 2.65
CA LEU A 410 0.08 -4.73 1.20
C LEU A 410 -0.58 -6.00 0.61
N PRO A 411 -1.07 -5.93 -0.63
CA PRO A 411 -1.50 -7.10 -1.38
C PRO A 411 -0.36 -8.10 -1.56
N TRP A 412 -0.70 -9.37 -1.81
CA TRP A 412 0.25 -10.48 -1.68
C TRP A 412 1.53 -10.31 -2.53
N LYS A 413 1.41 -9.92 -3.81
CA LYS A 413 2.57 -9.76 -4.73
C LYS A 413 3.47 -8.60 -4.34
N GLU A 414 2.90 -7.44 -4.04
CA GLU A 414 3.61 -6.23 -3.64
C GLU A 414 4.24 -6.40 -2.26
N GLY A 415 3.51 -7.01 -1.33
CA GLY A 415 4.00 -7.42 -0.02
C GLY A 415 5.22 -8.33 -0.15
N ARG A 416 5.14 -9.39 -0.96
CA ARG A 416 6.29 -10.29 -1.23
C ARG A 416 7.50 -9.53 -1.80
N THR A 417 7.27 -8.66 -2.78
CA THR A 417 8.34 -7.85 -3.39
C THR A 417 8.99 -6.91 -2.37
N CYS A 418 8.20 -6.24 -1.54
CA CYS A 418 8.69 -5.37 -0.48
C CYS A 418 9.47 -6.14 0.60
N ARG A 419 8.96 -7.30 1.04
CA ARG A 419 9.67 -8.18 2.00
C ARG A 419 11.05 -8.58 1.46
N MET A 420 11.14 -9.04 0.21
CA MET A 420 12.41 -9.41 -0.41
C MET A 420 13.41 -8.26 -0.46
N ARG A 421 12.96 -7.03 -0.77
CA ARG A 421 13.81 -5.84 -0.80
C ARG A 421 14.30 -5.43 0.60
N LEU A 422 13.48 -5.62 1.62
CA LEU A 422 13.78 -5.20 3.00
C LEU A 422 14.51 -6.28 3.82
N LEU A 423 14.59 -7.51 3.31
CA LEU A 423 14.94 -8.68 4.10
C LEU A 423 16.30 -8.57 4.82
N TYR A 424 17.32 -8.08 4.11
CA TYR A 424 18.65 -7.89 4.68
C TYR A 424 18.65 -6.86 5.82
N ALA A 425 18.04 -5.69 5.57
CA ALA A 425 17.96 -4.62 6.56
C ALA A 425 17.12 -5.02 7.78
N ALA A 426 16.02 -5.73 7.55
CA ALA A 426 15.15 -6.28 8.59
C ALA A 426 15.89 -7.29 9.48
N THR A 427 16.66 -8.19 8.85
CA THR A 427 17.43 -9.21 9.57
C THR A 427 18.52 -8.58 10.43
N ASN A 428 19.27 -7.61 9.88
CA ASN A 428 20.30 -6.89 10.65
C ASN A 428 19.69 -6.10 11.81
N TYR A 429 18.57 -5.39 11.58
CA TYR A 429 17.85 -4.70 12.64
C TYR A 429 17.43 -5.66 13.76
N ARG A 430 16.79 -6.79 13.42
CA ARG A 430 16.32 -7.77 14.40
C ARG A 430 17.48 -8.30 15.25
N ARG A 431 18.58 -8.72 14.62
CA ARG A 431 19.77 -9.25 15.31
C ARG A 431 20.46 -8.22 16.19
N MET A 432 20.44 -6.95 15.82
CA MET A 432 21.10 -5.89 16.58
C MET A 432 20.23 -5.36 17.74
N VAL A 433 18.92 -5.21 17.51
CA VAL A 433 18.02 -4.46 18.40
C VAL A 433 17.20 -5.35 19.33
N GLU A 434 16.78 -6.54 18.89
CA GLU A 434 16.00 -7.45 19.76
C GLU A 434 16.75 -7.84 21.05
N PRO A 435 18.08 -8.06 21.03
CA PRO A 435 18.87 -8.23 22.26
C PRO A 435 18.75 -7.08 23.27
N LEU A 436 18.60 -5.84 22.81
CA LEU A 436 18.42 -4.69 23.70
C LEU A 436 17.03 -4.70 24.35
N ASP A 437 16.00 -5.11 23.61
CA ASP A 437 14.66 -5.31 24.16
C ASP A 437 14.63 -6.46 25.18
N ILE A 438 15.38 -7.53 24.94
CA ILE A 438 15.56 -8.66 25.87
C ILE A 438 16.27 -8.19 27.15
N ALA A 439 17.38 -7.45 27.01
CA ALA A 439 18.12 -6.90 28.14
C ALA A 439 17.24 -6.00 29.02
N GLU A 440 16.39 -5.17 28.42
CA GLU A 440 15.44 -4.33 29.16
C GLU A 440 14.32 -5.14 29.82
N TYR A 441 13.89 -6.24 29.20
CA TYR A 441 12.85 -7.11 29.75
C TYR A 441 13.32 -7.86 30.99
N TYR A 442 14.44 -8.58 30.89
CA TYR A 442 15.03 -9.33 32.01
C TYR A 442 15.68 -8.42 33.05
N GLY A 443 16.21 -7.26 32.65
CA GLY A 443 16.69 -6.23 33.58
C GLY A 443 15.61 -5.68 34.52
N ARG A 444 14.33 -5.85 34.18
CA ARG A 444 13.17 -5.53 35.04
C ARG A 444 12.68 -6.73 35.87
N GLY A 445 13.39 -7.85 35.87
CA GLY A 445 13.05 -9.06 36.61
C GLY A 445 11.89 -9.87 36.01
N LYS A 446 11.56 -9.68 34.74
CA LYS A 446 10.54 -10.48 34.04
C LYS A 446 11.13 -11.80 33.53
N LYS A 447 10.27 -12.78 33.22
CA LYS A 447 10.63 -14.13 32.72
C LYS A 447 9.78 -14.49 31.51
N ASP A 448 10.20 -15.49 30.74
CA ASP A 448 9.48 -16.02 29.57
C ASP A 448 9.19 -14.96 28.49
N TYR A 449 10.29 -14.38 27.97
CA TYR A 449 10.21 -13.35 26.94
C TYR A 449 9.52 -13.84 25.65
N VAL A 450 9.74 -15.10 25.22
CA VAL A 450 9.19 -15.61 23.95
C VAL A 450 7.67 -15.55 23.95
N SER A 451 7.04 -15.96 25.05
CA SER A 451 5.59 -16.03 25.17
C SER A 451 4.97 -14.67 25.54
N HIS A 452 5.57 -13.94 26.48
CA HIS A 452 4.95 -12.76 27.10
C HIS A 452 5.59 -11.42 26.74
N GLY A 453 6.82 -11.41 26.24
CA GLY A 453 7.62 -10.20 26.01
C GLY A 453 7.87 -9.86 24.54
N ARG A 454 7.90 -10.87 23.66
CA ARG A 454 8.35 -10.74 22.28
C ARG A 454 7.33 -9.99 21.43
N SER A 455 7.75 -8.83 20.94
CA SER A 455 6.88 -7.97 20.14
C SER A 455 6.58 -8.61 18.77
N GLU A 456 5.32 -8.51 18.34
CA GLU A 456 4.83 -9.12 17.09
C GLU A 456 5.67 -8.79 15.84
N HIS A 457 6.18 -7.57 15.74
CA HIS A 457 7.01 -7.19 14.60
C HIS A 457 8.29 -8.05 14.46
N TYR A 458 8.92 -8.50 15.55
CA TYR A 458 10.10 -9.38 15.44
C TYR A 458 9.73 -10.77 14.94
N LYS A 459 8.59 -11.32 15.38
CA LYS A 459 8.05 -12.59 14.90
C LYS A 459 7.77 -12.55 13.40
N LEU A 460 7.17 -11.46 12.92
CA LEU A 460 6.92 -11.24 11.50
C LEU A 460 8.21 -11.08 10.70
N LEU A 461 9.19 -10.34 11.21
CA LEU A 461 10.50 -10.20 10.54
C LEU A 461 11.27 -11.54 10.46
N GLU A 462 11.16 -12.38 11.49
CA GLU A 462 11.72 -13.73 11.47
C GLU A 462 10.99 -14.61 10.44
N LYS A 463 9.66 -14.56 10.40
CA LYS A 463 8.86 -15.26 9.39
C LYS A 463 9.22 -14.83 7.96
N TRP A 464 9.48 -13.55 7.72
CA TRP A 464 9.91 -13.07 6.41
C TRP A 464 11.24 -13.70 5.96
N LEU A 465 12.12 -14.02 6.92
CA LEU A 465 13.39 -14.70 6.64
C LEU A 465 13.19 -16.17 6.32
N THR A 466 12.31 -16.87 7.05
CA THR A 466 12.00 -18.28 6.76
C THR A 466 11.31 -18.42 5.40
N ASP A 467 10.36 -17.53 5.09
CA ASP A 467 9.63 -17.54 3.81
C ASP A 467 10.52 -17.18 2.60
N GLY A 468 11.62 -16.47 2.85
CA GLY A 468 12.57 -16.02 1.82
C GLY A 468 13.47 -17.11 1.25
N ASN A 469 13.42 -18.36 1.77
CA ASN A 469 14.27 -19.48 1.35
C ASN A 469 15.76 -19.13 1.25
N ILE A 470 16.26 -18.24 2.12
CA ILE A 470 17.70 -17.99 2.21
C ILE A 470 18.33 -19.21 2.88
N HIS A 471 18.93 -20.08 2.06
CA HIS A 471 19.80 -21.13 2.56
C HIS A 471 20.88 -20.50 3.45
N THR A 472 20.93 -20.91 4.71
CA THR A 472 22.05 -20.60 5.59
C THR A 472 23.27 -21.33 5.05
N TYR A 473 24.08 -20.64 4.25
CA TYR A 473 25.38 -21.15 3.85
C TYR A 473 26.18 -21.51 5.11
N GLN A 474 26.84 -22.68 5.09
CA GLN A 474 27.79 -23.03 6.14
C GLN A 474 28.83 -21.92 6.25
N ARG A 475 28.92 -21.32 7.44
CA ARG A 475 29.83 -20.22 7.73
C ARG A 475 31.20 -20.80 8.02
N SER A 476 32.24 -20.15 7.50
CA SER A 476 33.65 -20.46 7.82
C SER A 476 34.24 -19.55 8.89
N GLN A 477 33.50 -18.52 9.31
CA GLN A 477 33.91 -17.52 10.30
C GLN A 477 32.75 -17.12 11.20
N ALA A 478 33.08 -16.82 12.46
CA ALA A 478 32.13 -16.39 13.47
C ALA A 478 31.27 -15.21 12.98
N SER A 479 29.99 -15.23 13.35
CA SER A 479 29.06 -14.17 12.97
C SER A 479 29.32 -12.91 13.78
N SER A 480 29.38 -11.74 13.12
CA SER A 480 29.55 -10.45 13.84
C SER A 480 28.35 -10.13 14.75
N LEU A 481 27.16 -10.59 14.37
CA LEU A 481 25.94 -10.57 15.17
C LEU A 481 25.41 -11.99 15.30
N THR A 482 25.02 -12.41 16.50
CA THR A 482 24.42 -13.73 16.69
C THR A 482 23.21 -13.91 15.75
N VAL A 483 23.19 -15.04 15.04
CA VAL A 483 22.20 -15.34 14.00
C VAL A 483 20.79 -15.40 14.57
N ASP A 484 20.67 -16.05 15.72
CA ASP A 484 19.48 -16.12 16.55
C ASP A 484 19.40 -14.88 17.44
N SER A 485 18.44 -13.99 17.15
CA SER A 485 18.24 -12.76 17.91
C SER A 485 17.64 -12.99 19.30
N CYS A 486 17.11 -14.19 19.57
CA CYS A 486 16.62 -14.60 20.89
C CYS A 486 17.69 -15.32 21.73
N PHE A 487 18.93 -15.45 21.26
CA PHE A 487 20.02 -16.10 22.01
C PHE A 487 20.08 -15.70 23.49
N TRP A 488 20.02 -14.40 23.78
CA TRP A 488 20.09 -13.89 25.15
C TRP A 488 18.89 -14.27 26.02
N VAL A 489 17.73 -14.57 25.43
CA VAL A 489 16.58 -15.13 26.19
C VAL A 489 16.99 -16.45 26.82
N TYR A 490 17.62 -17.32 26.04
CA TYR A 490 18.03 -18.64 26.51
C TYR A 490 19.12 -18.55 27.57
N VAL A 491 20.04 -17.58 27.45
CA VAL A 491 21.04 -17.30 28.50
C VAL A 491 20.37 -16.92 29.82
N GLU A 492 19.39 -16.02 29.80
CA GLU A 492 18.69 -15.56 31.01
C GLU A 492 17.87 -16.68 31.66
N GLU A 493 17.14 -17.48 30.88
CA GLU A 493 16.38 -18.62 31.39
C GLU A 493 17.32 -19.72 31.95
N ALA A 494 18.50 -19.89 31.35
CA ALA A 494 19.52 -20.79 31.87
C ALA A 494 20.14 -20.29 33.19
N LEU A 495 20.36 -18.97 33.33
CA LEU A 495 20.76 -18.36 34.61
C LEU A 495 19.72 -18.59 35.70
N ILE A 496 18.44 -18.38 35.38
CA ILE A 496 17.32 -18.64 36.30
C ILE A 496 17.29 -20.12 36.70
N SER A 497 17.55 -21.03 35.75
CA SER A 497 17.62 -22.47 36.02
C SER A 497 18.77 -22.83 36.96
N CYS A 498 19.93 -22.16 36.83
CA CYS A 498 21.04 -22.29 37.78
C CYS A 498 20.66 -21.79 39.19
N GLU A 499 19.91 -20.69 39.29
CA GLU A 499 19.43 -20.16 40.58
C GLU A 499 18.49 -21.14 41.29
N VAL A 500 17.53 -21.73 40.57
CA VAL A 500 16.60 -22.75 41.09
C VAL A 500 17.36 -23.94 41.70
N LEU A 501 18.47 -24.35 41.08
CA LEU A 501 19.29 -25.47 41.56
C LEU A 501 20.18 -25.11 42.76
N LYS A 502 20.42 -23.82 43.01
CA LYS A 502 21.23 -23.32 44.14
C LYS A 502 20.40 -23.05 45.39
N ASP A 503 19.18 -22.54 45.21
CA ASP A 503 18.34 -22.09 46.32
C ASP A 503 17.91 -23.24 47.24
N GLY A 504 17.96 -24.49 46.78
CA GLY A 504 17.74 -25.71 47.59
C GLY A 504 16.33 -25.86 48.17
N GLN A 505 15.47 -24.84 48.03
CA GLN A 505 14.09 -24.74 48.51
C GLN A 505 13.05 -25.01 47.41
N SER A 506 13.47 -25.07 46.14
CA SER A 506 12.60 -25.39 45.01
C SER A 506 12.18 -26.86 45.00
N SER A 507 11.00 -27.16 44.45
CA SER A 507 10.48 -28.53 44.43
C SER A 507 11.36 -29.47 43.60
N ILE A 508 11.30 -30.78 43.88
CA ILE A 508 12.06 -31.79 43.13
C ILE A 508 11.76 -31.69 41.62
N GLN A 509 10.48 -31.48 41.28
CA GLN A 509 10.05 -31.33 39.90
C GLN A 509 10.64 -30.08 39.22
N ASP A 510 10.73 -28.96 39.94
CA ASP A 510 11.35 -27.74 39.42
C ASP A 510 12.86 -27.92 39.20
N GLN A 511 13.52 -28.66 40.09
CA GLN A 511 14.95 -28.98 39.96
C GLN A 511 15.22 -29.90 38.77
N GLU A 512 14.39 -30.92 38.55
CA GLU A 512 14.49 -31.80 37.38
C GLU A 512 14.30 -31.01 36.07
N SER A 513 13.27 -30.17 36.01
CA SER A 513 12.99 -29.29 34.86
C SER A 513 14.15 -28.32 34.60
N ALA A 514 14.71 -27.71 35.64
CA ALA A 514 15.86 -26.81 35.53
C ALA A 514 17.10 -27.53 34.98
N ARG A 515 17.36 -28.78 35.40
CA ARG A 515 18.47 -29.59 34.86
C ARG A 515 18.26 -29.92 33.38
N GLU A 516 17.06 -30.30 32.99
CA GLU A 516 16.73 -30.60 31.60
C GLU A 516 16.91 -29.37 30.71
N ASN A 517 16.45 -28.21 31.17
CA ASN A 517 16.61 -26.94 30.44
C ASN A 517 18.09 -26.56 30.26
N LEU A 518 18.94 -26.77 31.27
CA LEU A 518 20.37 -26.52 31.17
C LEU A 518 21.07 -27.42 30.15
N ILE A 519 20.71 -28.71 30.09
CA ILE A 519 21.24 -29.66 29.09
C ILE A 519 20.83 -29.25 27.68
N LYS A 520 19.55 -28.88 27.49
CA LYS A 520 19.06 -28.38 26.20
C LYS A 520 19.79 -27.11 25.77
N PHE A 521 20.02 -26.19 26.70
CA PHE A 521 20.74 -24.95 26.44
C PHE A 521 22.21 -25.21 26.08
N GLU A 522 22.89 -26.11 26.79
CA GLU A 522 24.26 -26.54 26.46
C GLU A 522 24.36 -27.07 25.03
N GLN A 523 23.46 -27.97 24.62
CA GLN A 523 23.44 -28.49 23.25
C GLN A 523 23.20 -27.39 22.22
N TYR A 524 22.21 -26.52 22.47
CA TYR A 524 21.89 -25.38 21.61
C TYR A 524 23.10 -24.45 21.39
N VAL A 525 23.83 -24.12 22.46
CA VAL A 525 25.03 -23.27 22.38
C VAL A 525 26.10 -23.95 21.53
N MET A 526 26.34 -25.25 21.74
CA MET A 526 27.33 -25.99 20.96
C MET A 526 26.97 -26.04 19.47
N ASP A 527 25.69 -26.22 19.13
CA ASP A 527 25.22 -26.21 17.75
C ASP A 527 25.45 -24.85 17.08
N LEU A 528 25.25 -23.74 17.81
CA LEU A 528 25.56 -22.40 17.29
C LEU A 528 27.06 -22.18 17.08
N ILE A 529 27.91 -22.68 17.98
CA ILE A 529 29.37 -22.60 17.89
C ILE A 529 29.86 -23.38 16.66
N ASN A 530 29.41 -24.63 16.50
CA ASN A 530 29.78 -25.49 15.37
C ASN A 530 29.37 -24.87 14.01
N ASN A 531 28.27 -24.12 13.98
CA ASN A 531 27.79 -23.43 12.79
C ASN A 531 28.31 -21.99 12.64
N PHE A 532 29.29 -21.57 13.46
CA PHE A 532 29.84 -20.20 13.51
C PHE A 532 28.74 -19.11 13.54
N SER A 533 27.63 -19.41 14.21
CA SER A 533 26.39 -18.63 14.18
C SER A 533 26.22 -17.74 15.40
N VAL A 534 27.12 -17.82 16.38
CA VAL A 534 27.16 -16.96 17.57
C VAL A 534 28.32 -15.96 17.50
N SER A 535 28.10 -14.75 18.02
CA SER A 535 29.11 -13.69 18.10
C SER A 535 30.18 -14.01 19.15
N PRO A 536 31.48 -13.75 18.90
CA PRO A 536 32.53 -13.89 19.90
C PRO A 536 32.33 -13.05 21.16
N GLU A 537 31.47 -12.03 21.09
CA GLU A 537 31.10 -11.20 22.24
C GLU A 537 30.57 -12.00 23.44
N ILE A 538 29.94 -13.15 23.20
CA ILE A 538 29.42 -13.97 24.29
C ILE A 538 30.55 -14.46 25.22
N PHE A 539 31.79 -14.54 24.73
CA PHE A 539 32.95 -15.00 25.51
C PHE A 539 33.68 -13.88 26.26
N LEU A 540 33.16 -12.64 26.23
CA LEU A 540 33.73 -11.56 27.03
C LEU A 540 33.65 -11.92 28.53
N PRO A 541 34.71 -11.68 29.33
CA PRO A 541 34.77 -12.16 30.71
C PRO A 541 33.61 -11.70 31.62
N GLN A 542 33.01 -10.56 31.31
CA GLN A 542 31.91 -9.97 32.08
C GLN A 542 30.53 -10.22 31.46
N SER A 543 30.44 -11.01 30.39
CA SER A 543 29.16 -11.29 29.73
C SER A 543 28.24 -12.14 30.60
N SER A 544 26.93 -12.01 30.42
CA SER A 544 25.95 -12.88 31.09
C SER A 544 26.13 -14.35 30.70
N PHE A 545 26.65 -14.65 29.51
CA PHE A 545 26.97 -16.01 29.10
C PHE A 545 28.15 -16.59 29.89
N MET A 546 29.23 -15.83 30.09
CA MET A 546 30.35 -16.28 30.92
C MET A 546 29.98 -16.39 32.40
N LEU A 547 29.06 -15.54 32.87
CA LEU A 547 28.45 -15.69 34.19
C LEU A 547 27.66 -17.01 34.29
N TRP A 548 26.80 -17.29 33.31
CA TRP A 548 26.08 -18.56 33.25
C TRP A 548 27.06 -19.74 33.26
N TRP A 549 28.09 -19.71 32.43
CA TRP A 549 29.09 -20.77 32.34
C TRP A 549 29.72 -21.09 33.70
N LYS A 550 30.14 -20.04 34.42
CA LYS A 550 30.71 -20.19 35.77
C LYS A 550 29.74 -20.83 36.75
N GLU A 551 28.48 -20.43 36.73
CA GLU A 551 27.47 -21.00 37.63
C GLU A 551 27.04 -22.40 37.21
N TYR A 552 27.00 -22.68 35.92
CA TYR A 552 26.74 -24.00 35.38
C TYR A 552 27.82 -25.00 35.81
N CYS A 553 29.10 -24.65 35.68
CA CYS A 553 30.22 -25.48 36.17
C CYS A 553 30.10 -25.82 37.66
N ARG A 554 29.58 -24.90 38.49
CA ARG A 554 29.33 -25.16 39.91
C ARG A 554 28.21 -26.15 40.15
N VAL A 555 27.18 -26.12 39.31
CA VAL A 555 26.00 -27.02 39.40
C VAL A 555 26.34 -28.44 38.93
N VAL A 556 27.08 -28.59 37.82
CA VAL A 556 27.40 -29.91 37.25
C VAL A 556 28.66 -30.55 37.84
N GLY A 557 29.53 -29.76 38.44
CA GLY A 557 30.78 -30.21 39.05
C GLY A 557 31.90 -30.47 38.04
N ASN A 558 33.15 -30.47 38.53
CA ASN A 558 34.36 -30.51 37.70
C ASN A 558 34.58 -31.83 36.91
N SER A 559 33.85 -32.90 37.27
CA SER A 559 33.92 -34.20 36.60
C SER A 559 32.97 -34.32 35.41
N TYR A 560 32.05 -33.38 35.23
CA TYR A 560 31.14 -33.38 34.08
C TYR A 560 31.91 -33.07 32.79
N THR A 561 31.64 -33.85 31.75
CA THR A 561 32.26 -33.69 30.43
C THR A 561 31.19 -33.74 29.34
N SER A 562 31.36 -32.88 28.35
CA SER A 562 30.45 -32.61 27.26
C SER A 562 31.23 -31.92 26.13
N PRO A 563 30.69 -31.87 24.90
CA PRO A 563 31.31 -31.11 23.81
C PRO A 563 31.58 -29.65 24.18
N LEU A 564 30.64 -28.98 24.86
CA LEU A 564 30.79 -27.59 25.27
C LEU A 564 31.85 -27.43 26.36
N THR A 565 31.90 -28.31 27.36
CA THR A 565 32.94 -28.25 28.41
C THR A 565 34.36 -28.44 27.86
N ASN A 566 34.54 -29.28 26.84
CA ASN A 566 35.84 -29.42 26.19
C ASN A 566 36.20 -28.15 25.40
N PHE A 567 35.26 -27.63 24.60
CA PHE A 567 35.45 -26.39 23.86
C PHE A 567 35.81 -25.21 24.77
N MET A 568 35.10 -25.06 25.90
CA MET A 568 35.33 -23.98 26.86
C MET A 568 36.64 -24.13 27.66
N LYS A 569 37.27 -25.32 27.68
CA LYS A 569 38.59 -25.52 28.30
C LYS A 569 39.73 -25.17 27.36
N ASP A 570 39.63 -25.60 26.10
CA ASP A 570 40.80 -25.66 25.22
C ASP A 570 40.75 -24.67 24.05
N ASP A 571 39.55 -24.27 23.58
CA ASP A 571 39.39 -23.73 22.22
C ASP A 571 38.62 -22.40 22.12
N PHE A 572 37.85 -21.98 23.13
CA PHE A 572 36.99 -20.79 22.99
C PHE A 572 37.77 -19.48 22.70
N HIS A 573 39.03 -19.38 23.14
CA HIS A 573 39.92 -18.25 22.83
C HIS A 573 40.31 -18.16 21.35
N ARG A 574 40.17 -19.25 20.59
CA ARG A 574 40.51 -19.36 19.15
C ARG A 574 39.28 -19.29 18.23
N TYR A 575 38.10 -19.08 18.79
CA TYR A 575 36.85 -19.08 18.03
C TYR A 575 36.69 -17.86 17.09
N ALA A 576 37.34 -16.74 17.42
CA ALA A 576 37.24 -15.47 16.70
C ALA A 576 38.23 -15.36 15.53
#